data_AF-X1M0M4-F1
#
_entry.id   AF-X1M0M4-F1
#
_cell.length_a   1.000
_cell.length_b   1.000
_cell.length_c   1.000
_cell.angle_alpha   90.00
_cell.angle_beta   90.00
_cell.angle_gamma   90.00
#
_symmetry.space_group_name_H-M   'P 1'
#
loop_
_entity.id
_entity.type
_entity.pdbx_description
1 polymer ?
#
loop_
_entity_poly.entity_id
_entity_poly.type
_entity_poly.pdbx_seq_one_letter_code
_entity_poly.pdbx_strand_id
1 'polypeptide(L)'
;MKGLNLSYFNYYKRKYGYTGHFWQGRFKSLLIEKDRYLLACGVYIERNPIRAEIVKRPEDYPYSSYNFYALGEKDLLLNVDPLYENLGPGEKERQEGYKTLFLESRGHNIEYKILNGRFLGSDSFVKKMEEKFRVKDIRQRRGRPSEEKVRK
;
A
#
# COMPACT_ATOMS: atom_id res chain seq x y z
N MET A 1 11.14 -6.74 -7.73
CA MET A 1 9.83 -7.27 -8.19
C MET A 1 9.81 -7.93 -9.56
N LYS A 2 10.71 -7.62 -10.52
CA LYS A 2 10.70 -8.27 -11.86
C LYS A 2 10.73 -9.81 -11.77
N GLY A 3 11.61 -10.38 -10.94
CA GLY A 3 11.73 -11.83 -10.77
C GLY A 3 10.46 -12.51 -10.30
N LEU A 4 9.83 -12.01 -9.23
CA LEU A 4 8.58 -12.54 -8.70
C LEU A 4 7.45 -12.48 -9.74
N ASN A 5 7.25 -11.30 -10.35
CA ASN A 5 6.19 -11.09 -11.34
C ASN A 5 6.38 -11.98 -12.58
N LEU A 6 7.63 -12.19 -13.01
CA LEU A 6 7.95 -13.06 -14.15
C LEU A 6 7.76 -14.54 -13.79
N SER A 7 8.17 -14.95 -12.60
CA SER A 7 7.98 -16.32 -12.11
C SER A 7 6.51 -16.69 -12.05
N TYR A 8 5.68 -15.82 -11.44
CA TYR A 8 4.24 -16.03 -11.36
C TYR A 8 3.56 -16.02 -12.74
N PHE A 9 3.94 -15.09 -13.63
CA PHE A 9 3.45 -15.08 -15.01
C PHE A 9 3.76 -16.38 -15.74
N ASN A 10 5.00 -16.88 -15.64
CA ASN A 10 5.39 -18.13 -16.29
C ASN A 10 4.65 -19.34 -15.72
N TYR A 11 4.42 -19.37 -14.40
CA TYR A 11 3.57 -20.38 -13.77
C TYR A 11 2.14 -20.33 -14.30
N TYR A 12 1.51 -19.15 -14.29
CA TYR A 12 0.12 -18.98 -14.75
C TYR A 12 -0.05 -19.33 -16.23
N LYS A 13 0.89 -18.88 -17.08
CA LYS A 13 0.94 -19.23 -18.50
C LYS A 13 0.97 -20.74 -18.73
N ARG A 14 1.83 -21.47 -18.02
CA ARG A 14 1.91 -22.93 -18.14
C ARG A 14 0.65 -23.63 -17.63
N LYS A 15 0.08 -23.15 -16.53
CA LYS A 15 -1.08 -23.77 -15.88
C LYS A 15 -2.38 -23.56 -16.65
N TYR A 16 -2.58 -22.38 -17.23
CA TYR A 16 -3.86 -21.96 -17.81
C TYR A 16 -3.78 -21.67 -19.33
N GLY A 17 -2.62 -21.89 -19.97
CA GLY A 17 -2.44 -21.62 -21.41
C GLY A 17 -2.51 -20.15 -21.80
N TYR A 18 -2.36 -19.22 -20.84
CA TYR A 18 -2.56 -17.79 -21.08
C TYR A 18 -1.49 -17.18 -22.00
N THR A 19 -1.92 -16.34 -22.94
CA THR A 19 -1.06 -15.55 -23.83
C THR A 19 -1.47 -14.08 -23.77
N GLY A 20 -0.51 -13.16 -23.84
CA GLY A 20 -0.75 -11.71 -23.80
C GLY A 20 -0.20 -11.00 -22.56
N HIS A 21 -0.67 -9.76 -22.36
CA HIS A 21 -0.17 -8.85 -21.34
C HIS A 21 -0.82 -9.13 -19.97
N PHE A 22 -0.06 -9.70 -19.04
CA PHE A 22 -0.61 -10.18 -17.76
C PHE A 22 -0.71 -9.12 -16.65
N TRP A 23 0.28 -8.24 -16.53
CA TRP A 23 0.31 -7.22 -15.47
C TRP A 23 -0.26 -5.90 -16.00
N GLN A 24 -0.84 -4.99 -15.20
CA GLN A 24 -1.26 -3.69 -15.77
C GLN A 24 -0.08 -2.74 -16.04
N GLY A 25 1.04 -2.94 -15.35
CA GLY A 25 2.22 -2.08 -15.48
C GLY A 25 3.37 -2.49 -14.56
N ARG A 26 4.33 -1.58 -14.39
CA ARG A 26 5.48 -1.82 -13.50
C ARG A 26 5.07 -1.69 -12.04
N PHE A 27 5.68 -2.53 -11.20
CA PHE A 27 5.56 -2.43 -9.74
C PHE A 27 5.92 -1.02 -9.25
N LYS A 28 5.10 -0.48 -8.35
CA LYS A 28 5.33 0.82 -7.71
C LYS A 28 6.03 0.60 -6.37
N SER A 29 7.14 1.28 -6.17
CA SER A 29 7.84 1.39 -4.88
C SER A 29 7.87 2.85 -4.47
N LEU A 30 7.58 3.12 -3.19
CA LEU A 30 7.57 4.44 -2.56
C LEU A 30 8.32 4.34 -1.21
N LEU A 31 8.99 5.41 -0.80
CA LEU A 31 9.53 5.49 0.58
C LEU A 31 8.43 5.97 1.51
N ILE A 32 8.23 5.25 2.61
CA ILE A 32 7.20 5.54 3.59
C ILE A 32 7.88 6.04 4.87
N GLU A 33 7.39 7.12 5.45
CA GLU A 33 7.80 7.58 6.77
C GLU A 33 7.50 6.48 7.81
N LYS A 34 8.44 6.25 8.73
CA LYS A 34 8.25 5.24 9.77
C LYS A 34 7.01 5.59 10.63
N ASP A 35 6.49 4.61 11.34
CA ASP A 35 5.39 4.76 12.31
C ASP A 35 4.01 4.86 11.66
N ARG A 36 3.30 5.97 11.86
CA ARG A 36 1.85 6.08 11.58
C ARG A 36 1.50 5.81 10.11
N TYR A 37 2.42 6.10 9.18
CA TYR A 37 2.20 5.87 7.75
C TYR A 37 2.36 4.41 7.33
N LEU A 38 3.14 3.60 8.05
CA LEU A 38 3.30 2.19 7.72
C LEU A 38 2.03 1.39 8.03
N LEU A 39 1.44 1.57 9.22
CA LEU A 39 0.16 0.94 9.56
C LEU A 39 -0.98 1.46 8.68
N ALA A 40 -0.98 2.76 8.34
CA ALA A 40 -1.97 3.33 7.42
C ALA A 40 -1.90 2.70 6.01
N CYS A 41 -0.70 2.33 5.54
CA CYS A 41 -0.55 1.57 4.30
C CYS A 41 -1.14 0.16 4.39
N GLY A 42 -0.93 -0.54 5.51
CA GLY A 42 -1.54 -1.86 5.75
C GLY A 42 -3.07 -1.78 5.69
N VAL A 43 -3.64 -0.83 6.44
CA VAL A 43 -5.09 -0.56 6.44
C VAL A 43 -5.60 -0.20 5.05
N TYR A 44 -4.87 0.60 4.27
CA TYR A 44 -5.25 0.90 2.88
C TYR A 44 -5.32 -0.38 2.02
N ILE A 45 -4.35 -1.29 2.16
CA ILE A 45 -4.33 -2.56 1.43
C ILE A 45 -5.55 -3.40 1.79
N GLU A 46 -5.83 -3.54 3.09
CA GLU A 46 -6.95 -4.33 3.63
C GLU A 46 -8.33 -3.76 3.26
N ARG A 47 -8.40 -2.46 2.91
CA ARG A 47 -9.63 -1.82 2.42
C ARG A 47 -9.89 -2.00 0.93
N ASN A 48 -8.88 -2.35 0.14
CA ASN A 48 -9.05 -2.49 -1.30
C ASN A 48 -10.13 -3.53 -1.71
N PRO A 49 -10.27 -4.69 -1.04
CA PRO A 49 -11.34 -5.65 -1.33
C PRO A 49 -12.74 -5.07 -1.17
N ILE A 50 -12.95 -4.25 -0.13
CA ILE A 50 -14.24 -3.56 0.10
C ILE A 50 -14.47 -2.50 -0.99
N ARG A 51 -13.43 -1.71 -1.28
CA ARG A 51 -13.51 -0.65 -2.30
C ARG A 51 -13.73 -1.19 -3.71
N ALA A 52 -13.21 -2.38 -4.00
CA ALA A 52 -13.42 -3.10 -5.25
C ALA A 52 -14.72 -3.92 -5.25
N GLU A 53 -15.55 -3.78 -4.20
CA GLU A 53 -16.84 -4.47 -4.05
C GLU A 53 -16.75 -6.00 -4.09
N ILE A 54 -15.57 -6.55 -3.76
CA ILE A 54 -15.35 -8.00 -3.68
C ILE A 54 -16.01 -8.56 -2.42
N VAL A 55 -15.96 -7.80 -1.32
CA VAL A 55 -16.56 -8.15 -0.03
C VAL A 55 -17.23 -6.94 0.61
N LYS A 56 -18.16 -7.16 1.53
CA LYS A 56 -18.82 -6.08 2.28
C LYS A 56 -18.08 -5.70 3.56
N ARG A 57 -17.43 -6.67 4.20
CA ARG A 57 -16.69 -6.49 5.45
C ARG A 57 -15.22 -6.91 5.23
N PRO A 58 -14.26 -6.25 5.88
CA PRO A 58 -12.85 -6.59 5.71
C PRO A 58 -12.52 -8.03 6.11
N GLU A 59 -13.18 -8.55 7.14
CA GLU A 59 -12.98 -9.91 7.65
C GLU A 59 -13.45 -11.02 6.70
N ASP A 60 -14.29 -10.69 5.73
CA ASP A 60 -14.76 -11.63 4.72
C ASP A 60 -13.69 -11.88 3.64
N TYR A 61 -12.57 -11.14 3.65
CA TYR A 61 -11.49 -11.31 2.67
C TYR A 61 -10.26 -12.01 3.29
N PRO A 62 -10.10 -13.33 3.06
CA PRO A 62 -9.09 -14.15 3.75
C PRO A 62 -7.65 -13.87 3.28
N TYR A 63 -7.47 -13.16 2.17
CA TYR A 63 -6.14 -12.88 1.60
C TYR A 63 -5.58 -11.53 2.09
N SER A 64 -5.84 -11.20 3.36
CA SER A 64 -5.34 -9.99 4.01
C SER A 64 -4.98 -10.24 5.47
N SER A 65 -4.14 -9.38 6.04
CA SER A 65 -3.75 -9.44 7.44
C SER A 65 -4.79 -8.88 8.41
N TYR A 66 -5.96 -8.47 7.92
CA TYR A 66 -6.97 -7.80 8.75
C TYR A 66 -7.41 -8.67 9.92
N ASN A 67 -7.72 -9.95 9.66
CA ASN A 67 -8.18 -10.86 10.71
C ASN A 67 -7.12 -11.09 11.79
N PHE A 68 -5.85 -11.14 11.40
CA PHE A 68 -4.75 -11.26 12.34
C PHE A 68 -4.68 -10.04 13.27
N TYR A 69 -4.68 -8.83 12.71
CA TYR A 69 -4.52 -7.61 13.51
C TYR A 69 -5.79 -7.16 14.25
N ALA A 70 -6.96 -7.26 13.62
CA ALA A 70 -8.21 -6.75 14.15
C ALA A 70 -8.99 -7.80 14.96
N LEU A 71 -8.89 -9.09 14.61
CA LEU A 71 -9.66 -10.16 15.25
C LEU A 71 -8.81 -11.12 16.10
N GLY A 72 -7.48 -11.02 16.02
CA GLY A 72 -6.55 -11.90 16.75
C GLY A 72 -6.50 -13.33 16.18
N GLU A 73 -6.89 -13.52 14.92
CA GLU A 73 -6.77 -14.82 14.28
C GLU A 73 -5.30 -15.19 14.10
N LYS A 74 -4.96 -16.46 14.34
CA LYS A 74 -3.58 -16.93 14.14
C LYS A 74 -3.32 -17.13 12.66
N ASP A 75 -2.26 -16.52 12.15
CA ASP A 75 -1.74 -16.74 10.80
C ASP A 75 -0.27 -17.12 10.89
N LEU A 76 0.09 -18.29 10.32
CA LEU A 76 1.46 -18.81 10.32
C LEU A 76 2.40 -18.04 9.38
N LEU A 77 1.85 -17.23 8.48
CA LEU A 77 2.61 -16.41 7.54
C LEU A 77 2.95 -15.03 8.10
N LEU A 78 2.37 -14.65 9.24
CA LEU A 78 2.48 -13.31 9.80
C LEU A 78 3.30 -13.29 11.09
N ASN A 79 4.09 -12.23 11.23
CA ASN A 79 4.74 -11.85 12.48
C ASN A 79 4.14 -10.53 12.96
N VAL A 80 4.09 -10.36 14.28
CA VAL A 80 3.60 -9.12 14.88
C VAL A 80 4.54 -7.97 14.54
N ASP A 81 4.00 -6.89 13.99
CA ASP A 81 4.74 -5.66 13.72
C ASP A 81 4.94 -4.85 15.03
N PRO A 82 6.14 -4.35 15.34
CA PRO A 82 6.38 -3.52 16.53
C PRO A 82 5.46 -2.28 16.63
N LEU A 83 5.02 -1.73 15.50
CA LEU A 83 4.07 -0.61 15.48
C LEU A 83 2.67 -1.04 15.91
N TYR A 84 2.27 -2.27 15.63
CA TYR A 84 1.03 -2.85 16.16
C TYR A 84 1.14 -3.05 17.66
N GLU A 85 2.29 -3.48 18.17
CA GLU A 85 2.52 -3.60 19.62
C GLU A 85 2.37 -2.26 20.35
N ASN A 86 2.74 -1.16 19.71
CA ASN A 86 2.59 0.19 20.27
C ASN A 86 1.13 0.68 20.33
N LEU A 87 0.16 -0.03 19.76
CA LEU A 87 -1.25 0.36 19.83
C LEU A 87 -1.88 0.11 21.21
N GLY A 88 -1.26 -0.73 22.04
CA GLY A 88 -1.75 -1.00 23.38
C GLY A 88 -0.95 -2.07 24.12
N PRO A 89 -1.01 -2.11 25.45
CA PRO A 89 -0.24 -3.07 26.25
C PRO A 89 -0.80 -4.50 26.17
N GLY A 90 -2.09 -4.65 25.89
CA GLY A 90 -2.76 -5.94 25.80
C GLY A 90 -3.24 -6.26 24.38
N GLU A 91 -3.61 -7.53 24.16
CA GLU A 91 -4.09 -7.98 22.85
C GLU A 91 -5.39 -7.29 22.43
N LYS A 92 -6.36 -7.15 23.36
CA LYS A 92 -7.66 -6.52 23.07
C LYS A 92 -7.51 -5.04 22.75
N GLU A 93 -6.65 -4.33 23.49
CA GLU A 93 -6.34 -2.92 23.28
C GLU A 93 -5.70 -2.70 21.91
N ARG A 94 -4.77 -3.58 21.51
CA ARG A 94 -4.15 -3.51 20.18
C ARG A 94 -5.15 -3.78 19.05
N GLN A 95 -6.01 -4.78 19.21
CA GLN A 95 -7.10 -5.06 18.27
C GLN A 95 -8.06 -3.87 18.12
N GLU A 96 -8.46 -3.25 19.23
CA GLU A 96 -9.36 -2.09 19.20
C GLU A 96 -8.69 -0.84 18.61
N GLY A 97 -7.41 -0.60 18.96
CA GLY A 97 -6.61 0.45 18.34
C GLY A 97 -6.47 0.26 16.83
N TYR A 98 -6.31 -0.98 16.37
CA TYR A 98 -6.23 -1.30 14.95
C TYR A 98 -7.57 -1.10 14.24
N LYS A 99 -8.69 -1.54 14.84
CA LYS A 99 -10.05 -1.27 14.31
C LYS A 99 -10.33 0.23 14.21
N THR A 100 -9.93 1.00 15.23
CA THR A 100 -10.05 2.46 15.22
C THR A 100 -9.27 3.06 14.05
N LEU A 101 -8.00 2.68 13.88
CA LEU A 101 -7.18 3.12 12.74
C LEU A 101 -7.83 2.74 11.39
N PHE A 102 -8.40 1.53 11.30
CA PHE A 102 -9.11 1.08 10.12
C PHE A 102 -10.32 1.96 9.79
N LEU A 103 -11.10 2.36 10.79
CA LEU A 103 -12.25 3.24 10.61
C LEU A 103 -11.82 4.67 10.26
N GLU A 104 -10.84 5.24 10.96
CA GLU A 104 -10.30 6.61 10.75
C GLU A 104 -9.64 6.80 9.39
N SER A 105 -9.14 5.72 8.78
CA SER A 105 -8.58 5.78 7.42
C SER A 105 -9.63 6.08 6.33
N ARG A 106 -10.93 6.17 6.68
CA ARG A 106 -12.02 6.62 5.79
C ARG A 106 -11.72 8.05 5.31
N GLY A 107 -11.25 8.19 4.06
CA GLY A 107 -11.12 9.50 3.40
C GLY A 107 -9.71 10.08 3.32
N HIS A 108 -8.68 9.38 3.81
CA HIS A 108 -7.30 9.78 3.55
C HIS A 108 -6.97 9.55 2.07
N ASN A 109 -6.53 10.61 1.36
CA ASN A 109 -6.14 10.58 -0.06
C ASN A 109 -4.78 9.86 -0.29
N ILE A 110 -4.54 8.79 0.46
CA ILE A 110 -3.36 7.95 0.43
C ILE A 110 -3.22 7.28 -0.94
N GLU A 111 -4.35 6.95 -1.59
CA GLU A 111 -4.39 6.37 -2.93
C GLU A 111 -3.72 7.29 -3.94
N TYR A 112 -4.09 8.58 -3.99
CA TYR A 112 -3.47 9.52 -4.94
C TYR A 112 -1.96 9.62 -4.72
N LYS A 113 -1.53 9.70 -3.45
CA LYS A 113 -0.10 9.74 -3.09
C LYS A 113 0.61 8.43 -3.47
N ILE A 114 0.00 7.26 -3.24
CA ILE A 114 0.55 5.95 -3.65
C ILE A 114 0.64 5.83 -5.17
N LEU A 115 -0.36 6.32 -5.89
CA LEU A 115 -0.43 6.17 -7.34
C LEU A 115 0.55 7.10 -8.07
N ASN A 116 0.77 8.33 -7.55
CA ASN A 116 1.48 9.40 -8.25
C ASN A 116 2.76 9.88 -7.55
N GLY A 117 2.96 9.52 -6.28
CA GLY A 117 4.06 9.96 -5.44
C GLY A 117 5.31 9.08 -5.51
N ARG A 118 6.38 9.57 -4.88
CA ARG A 118 7.61 8.82 -4.56
C ARG A 118 7.76 8.61 -3.06
N PHE A 119 7.20 9.50 -2.26
CA PHE A 119 7.31 9.53 -0.81
C PHE A 119 5.90 9.56 -0.20
N LEU A 120 5.73 8.88 0.92
CA LEU A 120 4.49 8.88 1.68
C LEU A 120 4.82 9.16 3.14
N GLY A 121 4.36 10.29 3.64
CA GLY A 121 4.65 10.74 5.00
C GLY A 121 4.08 12.12 5.25
N SER A 122 4.51 12.71 6.36
CA SER A 122 4.28 14.10 6.72
C SER A 122 4.93 15.03 5.69
N ASP A 123 4.43 16.27 5.60
CA ASP A 123 5.01 17.24 4.65
C ASP A 123 6.48 17.54 4.97
N SER A 124 6.85 17.47 6.24
CA SER A 124 8.24 17.62 6.69
C SER A 124 9.13 16.48 6.17
N PHE A 125 8.63 15.24 6.22
CA PHE A 125 9.31 14.07 5.69
C PHE A 125 9.46 14.14 4.18
N VAL A 126 8.37 14.48 3.47
CA VAL A 126 8.38 14.60 2.01
C VAL A 126 9.42 15.64 1.58
N LYS A 127 9.42 16.85 2.16
CA LYS A 127 10.42 17.89 1.87
C LYS A 127 11.85 17.41 2.13
N LYS A 128 12.08 16.78 3.28
CA LYS A 128 13.39 16.21 3.63
C LYS A 128 13.86 15.16 2.61
N MET A 129 12.96 14.30 2.12
CA MET A 129 13.30 13.29 1.10
C MET A 129 13.54 13.93 -0.26
N GLU A 130 12.77 14.96 -0.63
CA GLU A 130 13.01 15.70 -1.88
C GLU A 130 14.40 16.33 -1.92
N GLU A 131 14.80 16.97 -0.83
CA GLU A 131 16.12 17.60 -0.67
C GLU A 131 17.24 16.55 -0.67
N LYS A 132 17.08 15.49 0.14
CA LYS A 132 18.08 14.42 0.28
C LYS A 132 18.37 13.72 -1.03
N PHE A 133 17.33 13.37 -1.79
CA PHE A 133 17.48 12.63 -3.05
C PHE A 133 17.53 13.55 -4.28
N ARG A 134 17.36 14.87 -4.11
CA ARG A 134 17.30 15.87 -5.19
C ARG A 134 16.24 15.54 -6.25
N VAL A 135 15.08 15.06 -5.80
CA VAL A 135 13.98 14.60 -6.67
C VAL A 135 12.65 15.08 -6.11
N LYS A 136 11.75 15.57 -6.96
CA LYS A 136 10.38 15.95 -6.54
C LYS A 136 9.51 14.75 -6.24
N ASP A 137 8.57 14.85 -5.30
CA ASP A 137 7.63 13.79 -4.93
C ASP A 137 6.67 13.42 -6.09
N ILE A 138 6.47 14.34 -7.03
CA ILE A 138 5.62 14.10 -8.19
C ILE A 138 6.37 13.26 -9.24
N ARG A 139 5.79 12.11 -9.61
CA ARG A 139 6.19 11.40 -10.84
C ARG A 139 5.71 12.22 -12.04
N GLN A 140 6.61 12.92 -12.71
CA GLN A 140 6.29 13.61 -13.96
C GLN A 140 5.66 12.62 -14.95
N ARG A 141 4.58 13.04 -15.64
CA ARG A 141 4.01 12.29 -16.76
C ARG A 141 5.14 12.06 -17.78
N ARG A 142 5.45 10.79 -18.04
CA ARG A 142 6.39 10.42 -19.11
C ARG A 142 5.64 10.57 -20.44
N GLY A 143 6.18 11.39 -21.34
CA GLY A 143 5.60 11.70 -22.64
C GLY A 143 6.13 13.02 -23.20
N ARG A 144 5.72 13.39 -24.41
CA ARG A 144 6.05 14.69 -25.02
C ARG A 144 5.67 15.82 -24.03
N PRO A 145 6.56 16.77 -23.73
CA PRO A 145 6.21 17.95 -22.93
C PRO A 145 5.01 18.66 -23.56
N SER A 146 4.09 19.17 -22.73
CA SER A 146 3.03 20.04 -23.24
C SER A 146 3.67 21.26 -23.91
N GLU A 147 3.10 21.73 -25.03
CA GLU A 147 3.67 22.82 -25.84
C GLU A 147 3.87 24.11 -25.05
N GLU A 148 3.13 24.32 -23.96
CA GLU A 148 3.33 25.43 -23.01
C GLU A 148 4.71 25.47 -22.36
N LYS A 149 5.41 24.32 -22.23
CA LYS A 149 6.74 24.27 -21.60
C LYS A 149 7.91 24.54 -22.56
N VAL A 150 7.66 24.68 -23.86
CA VAL A 150 8.70 24.92 -24.88
C VAL A 150 8.87 26.42 -25.18
N ARG A 151 8.02 27.29 -24.61
CA ARG A 151 8.03 28.75 -24.84
C ARG A 151 8.68 29.58 -23.72
N LYS A 152 9.65 29.05 -22.98
CA LYS A 152 10.53 29.82 -22.09
C LYS A 152 11.98 29.53 -22.44
#